data_AF-A0A7K1S847-F1
#
_entry.id   AF-A0A7K1S847-F1
#
_cell.length_a   1.000
_cell.length_b   1.000
_cell.length_c   1.000
_cell.angle_alpha   90.00
_cell.angle_beta   90.00
_cell.angle_gamma   90.00
#
_symmetry.space_group_name_H-M   'P 1'
#
loop_
_entity.id
_entity.type
_entity.pdbx_description
1 polymer ?
#
loop_
_entity_poly.entity_id
_entity_poly.type
_entity_poly.pdbx_seq_one_letter_code
_entity_poly.pdbx_strand_id
1 'polypeptide(L)'
;MAFVIDKTAELIFLQKALSFIKFQSEDYEAHYLAVSPYSGDLLRRVHDELSDYYKSSRADHQTQFGRIEAVPHYLAGLRTHLSHIDNWSTLTKEVQMSAILDLAAPFTIDQQTLDQLIASV
;
A
#
# COMPACT_ATOMS: atom_id res chain seq x y z
N MET A 1 12.38 30.33 15.51
CA MET A 1 11.02 29.82 15.83
C MET A 1 11.07 28.32 15.59
N ALA A 2 11.05 27.51 16.66
CA ALA A 2 11.09 26.05 16.52
C ALA A 2 9.70 25.57 16.07
N PHE A 3 9.64 24.85 14.95
CA PHE A 3 8.42 24.16 14.54
C PHE A 3 8.19 23.04 15.55
N VAL A 4 7.18 23.20 16.40
CA VAL A 4 6.69 22.09 17.23
C VAL A 4 5.88 21.21 16.29
N ILE A 5 6.44 20.06 15.93
CA ILE A 5 5.75 19.10 15.10
C ILE A 5 4.77 18.33 15.99
N ASP A 6 3.49 18.42 15.68
CA ASP A 6 2.43 17.67 16.35
C ASP A 6 2.52 16.19 15.92
N LYS A 7 2.43 15.24 16.87
CA LYS A 7 2.38 13.80 16.61
C LYS A 7 1.37 13.47 15.49
N THR A 8 0.22 14.16 15.48
CA THR A 8 -0.79 13.98 14.43
C THR A 8 -0.25 14.35 13.05
N ALA A 9 0.47 15.47 12.94
CA ALA A 9 1.05 15.92 11.68
C ALA A 9 2.14 14.96 11.18
N GLU A 10 2.96 14.40 12.08
CA GLU A 10 3.96 13.38 11.75
C GLU A 10 3.30 12.12 11.19
N LEU A 11 2.24 11.64 11.84
CA LEU A 11 1.49 10.47 11.39
C LEU A 11 0.82 10.71 10.03
N ILE A 12 0.24 11.90 9.80
CA ILE A 12 -0.35 12.25 8.49
C ILE A 12 0.73 12.26 7.40
N PHE A 13 1.89 12.84 7.69
CA PHE A 13 3.01 12.85 6.74
C PHE A 13 3.47 11.44 6.42
N LEU A 14 3.67 10.60 7.45
CA LEU A 14 4.09 9.21 7.30
C LEU A 14 3.06 8.38 6.51
N GLN A 15 1.76 8.56 6.79
CA GLN A 15 0.68 7.89 6.04
C GLN A 15 0.77 8.22 4.55
N LYS A 16 0.92 9.51 4.21
CA LYS A 16 1.03 9.96 2.83
C LYS A 16 2.29 9.45 2.15
N ALA A 17 3.44 9.48 2.83
CA ALA A 17 4.69 8.99 2.30
C ALA A 17 4.64 7.49 1.99
N LEU A 18 4.12 6.68 2.93
CA LEU A 18 3.98 5.23 2.74
C LEU A 18 2.98 4.90 1.62
N SER A 19 1.84 5.61 1.58
CA SER A 19 0.86 5.45 0.51
C SER A 19 1.43 5.83 -0.86
N PHE A 20 2.26 6.86 -0.92
CA PHE A 20 2.92 7.27 -2.16
C PHE A 20 3.90 6.19 -2.63
N ILE A 21 4.79 5.73 -1.75
CA ILE A 21 5.79 4.71 -2.07
C ILE A 21 5.13 3.42 -2.57
N LYS A 22 4.05 2.96 -1.94
CA LYS A 22 3.41 1.68 -2.28
C LYS A 22 2.52 1.71 -3.52
N PHE A 23 1.91 2.85 -3.83
CA PHE A 23 0.80 2.89 -4.79
C PHE A 23 0.93 3.95 -5.90
N GLN A 24 1.88 4.88 -5.79
CA GLN A 24 1.98 6.03 -6.70
C GLN A 24 3.39 6.24 -7.24
N SER A 25 4.42 5.75 -6.55
CA SER A 25 5.80 5.92 -6.99
C SER A 25 6.10 5.01 -8.17
N GLU A 26 6.51 5.62 -9.30
CA GLU A 26 7.01 4.90 -10.48
C GLU A 26 8.53 4.70 -10.45
N ASP A 27 9.22 5.29 -9.46
CA ASP A 27 10.67 5.12 -9.29
C ASP A 27 11.01 3.63 -9.14
N TYR A 28 12.02 3.19 -9.90
CA TYR A 28 12.50 1.82 -9.84
C TYR A 28 12.87 1.45 -8.41
N GLU A 29 13.64 2.26 -7.69
CA GLU A 29 14.12 1.93 -6.34
C GLU A 29 12.98 1.81 -5.29
N ALA A 30 11.83 2.42 -5.55
CA ALA A 30 10.69 2.36 -4.64
C ALA A 30 10.09 0.95 -4.53
N HIS A 31 10.31 0.08 -5.53
CA HIS A 31 9.73 -1.26 -5.53
C HIS A 31 10.18 -2.09 -4.32
N TYR A 32 11.43 -1.99 -3.88
CA TYR A 32 11.96 -2.72 -2.72
C TYR A 32 11.21 -2.39 -1.42
N LEU A 33 10.84 -1.12 -1.25
CA LEU A 33 10.05 -0.68 -0.11
C LEU A 33 8.57 -1.03 -0.29
N ALA A 34 8.05 -0.91 -1.52
CA ALA A 34 6.65 -1.19 -1.83
C ALA A 34 6.30 -2.67 -1.59
N VAL A 35 7.16 -3.60 -1.99
CA VAL A 35 6.96 -5.06 -1.78
C VAL A 35 7.21 -5.50 -0.35
N SER A 36 7.82 -4.65 0.49
CA SER A 36 8.13 -5.02 1.87
C SER A 36 6.84 -5.17 2.68
N PRO A 37 6.59 -6.31 3.36
CA PRO A 37 5.40 -6.48 4.21
C PRO A 37 5.36 -5.45 5.35
N TYR A 38 6.54 -5.02 5.83
CA TYR A 38 6.66 -3.98 6.86
C TYR A 38 6.07 -2.64 6.43
N SER A 39 6.11 -2.30 5.13
CA SER A 39 5.53 -1.05 4.63
C SER A 39 4.00 -1.05 4.73
N GLY A 40 3.36 -2.18 4.40
CA GLY A 40 1.91 -2.36 4.52
C GLY A 40 1.45 -2.38 5.98
N ASP A 41 2.18 -3.09 6.83
CA ASP A 41 1.92 -3.14 8.27
C ASP A 41 2.08 -1.76 8.93
N LEU A 42 3.14 -1.03 8.58
CA LEU A 42 3.36 0.32 9.12
C LEU A 42 2.26 1.27 8.65
N LEU A 43 1.87 1.20 7.37
CA LEU A 43 0.78 2.00 6.84
C LEU A 43 -0.55 1.71 7.56
N ARG A 44 -0.83 0.43 7.86
CA ARG A 44 -2.00 0.03 8.66
C ARG A 44 -1.96 0.65 10.05
N ARG A 45 -0.86 0.47 10.79
CA ARG A 45 -0.71 0.99 12.16
C ARG A 45 -0.86 2.52 12.20
N VAL A 46 -0.27 3.22 11.23
CA VAL A 46 -0.39 4.69 11.14
C VAL A 46 -1.83 5.10 10.86
N HIS A 47 -2.54 4.37 9.98
CA HIS A 47 -3.95 4.63 9.72
C HIS A 47 -4.83 4.39 10.95
N ASP A 48 -4.60 3.28 11.67
CA ASP A 48 -5.34 2.94 12.87
C ASP A 48 -5.15 4.02 13.95
N GLU A 49 -3.91 4.46 14.17
CA GLU A 49 -3.57 5.53 15.13
C GLU A 49 -4.20 6.88 14.74
N LEU A 50 -4.27 7.20 13.44
CA LEU A 50 -4.92 8.40 12.93
C LEU A 50 -6.46 8.31 12.94
N SER A 51 -7.01 7.09 12.97
CA SER A 51 -8.45 6.91 12.87
C SER A 51 -9.20 7.57 14.03
N ASP A 52 -8.62 7.53 15.23
CA ASP A 52 -9.22 8.17 16.40
C ASP A 52 -9.23 9.70 16.28
N TYR A 53 -8.20 10.29 15.68
CA TYR A 53 -8.19 11.71 15.32
C TYR A 53 -9.31 12.03 14.32
N TYR A 54 -9.44 11.24 13.26
CA TYR A 54 -10.45 11.49 12.23
C TYR A 54 -11.89 11.26 12.73
N LYS A 55 -12.16 10.24 13.55
CA LYS A 55 -13.50 10.03 14.15
C LYS A 55 -13.98 11.23 14.95
N SER A 56 -13.07 11.90 15.66
CA SER A 56 -13.41 13.11 16.43
C SER A 56 -13.72 14.33 15.55
N SER A 57 -13.23 14.33 14.30
CA SER A 57 -13.28 15.48 13.39
C SER A 57 -14.21 15.28 12.18
N ARG A 58 -14.57 14.03 11.84
CA ARG A 58 -15.34 13.65 10.66
C ARG A 58 -16.21 12.42 10.95
N ALA A 59 -17.53 12.62 10.91
CA ALA A 59 -18.52 11.57 11.17
C ALA A 59 -18.57 10.48 10.07
N ASP A 60 -18.03 10.76 8.89
CA ASP A 60 -18.01 9.89 7.71
C ASP A 60 -16.70 9.11 7.53
N HIS A 61 -15.78 9.18 8.50
CA HIS A 61 -14.49 8.51 8.40
C HIS A 61 -14.62 6.99 8.43
N GLN A 62 -14.18 6.32 7.36
CA GLN A 62 -14.06 4.86 7.31
C GLN A 62 -12.74 4.41 7.95
N THR A 63 -12.86 3.57 8.97
CA THR A 63 -11.78 2.96 9.76
C THR A 63 -11.04 1.83 9.05
N GLN A 64 -11.56 1.35 7.92
CA GLN A 64 -11.05 0.14 7.27
C GLN A 64 -10.60 0.43 5.86
N PHE A 65 -9.46 -0.14 5.48
CA PHE A 65 -9.05 -0.22 4.10
C PHE A 65 -10.02 -1.12 3.33
N GLY A 66 -10.53 -0.61 2.22
CA GLY A 66 -11.43 -1.36 1.36
C GLY A 66 -10.72 -2.35 0.45
N ARG A 67 -11.34 -2.59 -0.70
CA ARG A 67 -10.75 -3.33 -1.81
C ARG A 67 -9.89 -2.42 -2.66
N ILE A 68 -8.73 -2.90 -3.10
CA ILE A 68 -7.82 -2.11 -3.95
C ILE A 68 -8.44 -1.83 -5.33
N GLU A 69 -9.33 -2.70 -5.79
CA GLU A 69 -10.10 -2.55 -7.03
C GLU A 69 -11.00 -1.32 -7.03
N ALA A 70 -11.43 -0.85 -5.85
CA ALA A 70 -12.18 0.39 -5.73
C ALA A 70 -11.32 1.64 -6.01
N VAL A 71 -9.99 1.47 -6.13
CA VAL A 71 -9.01 2.53 -6.34
C VAL A 71 -8.12 2.18 -7.55
N PRO A 72 -8.59 2.35 -8.79
CA PRO A 72 -7.91 1.83 -9.99
C PRO A 72 -6.46 2.32 -10.18
N HIS A 73 -6.14 3.52 -9.72
CA HIS A 73 -4.79 4.06 -9.81
C HIS A 73 -3.81 3.36 -8.85
N TYR A 74 -4.27 2.85 -7.70
CA TYR A 74 -3.40 2.05 -6.82
C TYR A 74 -3.12 0.66 -7.40
N LEU A 75 -4.09 0.07 -8.09
CA LEU A 75 -3.88 -1.16 -8.84
C LEU A 75 -2.87 -0.97 -9.99
N ALA A 76 -2.85 0.21 -10.63
CA ALA A 76 -1.82 0.56 -11.61
C ALA A 76 -0.43 0.65 -10.97
N GLY A 77 -0.31 1.30 -9.81
CA GLY A 77 0.94 1.34 -9.04
C GLY A 77 1.48 -0.06 -8.70
N LEU A 78 0.59 -0.99 -8.31
CA LEU A 78 0.96 -2.39 -8.10
C LEU A 78 1.58 -3.03 -9.34
N ARG A 79 0.97 -2.84 -10.51
CA ARG A 79 1.47 -3.39 -11.78
C ARG A 79 2.85 -2.85 -12.09
N THR A 80 3.08 -1.56 -11.87
CA THR A 80 4.41 -0.93 -12.02
C THR A 80 5.43 -1.59 -11.11
N HIS A 81 5.14 -1.74 -9.81
CA HIS A 81 6.07 -2.40 -8.89
C HIS A 81 6.34 -3.86 -9.26
N LEU A 82 5.32 -4.62 -9.66
CA LEU A 82 5.48 -6.00 -10.11
C LEU A 82 6.38 -6.10 -11.35
N SER A 83 6.26 -5.16 -12.29
CA SER A 83 7.09 -5.12 -13.50
C SER A 83 8.58 -4.88 -13.22
N HIS A 84 8.91 -4.37 -12.04
CA HIS A 84 10.29 -4.15 -11.59
C HIS A 84 10.86 -5.33 -10.78
N ILE A 85 10.06 -6.37 -10.49
CA ILE A 85 10.54 -7.56 -9.79
C ILE A 85 11.30 -8.46 -10.77
N ASP A 86 12.61 -8.56 -10.56
CA ASP A 86 13.47 -9.43 -11.35
C ASP A 86 13.06 -10.90 -11.23
N ASN A 87 13.13 -11.61 -12.36
CA ASN A 87 12.86 -13.05 -12.45
C ASN A 87 11.45 -13.47 -12.01
N TRP A 88 10.46 -12.58 -12.08
CA TRP A 88 9.07 -12.84 -11.70
C TRP A 88 8.50 -14.17 -12.23
N SER A 89 8.71 -14.44 -13.52
CA SER A 89 8.22 -15.64 -14.20
C SER A 89 8.87 -16.96 -13.74
N THR A 90 9.98 -16.87 -13.01
CA THR A 90 10.70 -18.03 -12.46
C THR A 90 10.27 -18.37 -11.03
N LEU A 91 9.55 -17.46 -10.37
CA LEU A 91 9.05 -17.64 -9.01
C LEU A 91 7.91 -18.66 -8.99
N THR A 92 7.74 -19.36 -7.85
CA THR A 92 6.58 -20.24 -7.67
C THR A 92 5.31 -19.40 -7.56
N LYS A 93 4.16 -19.99 -7.94
CA LYS A 93 2.86 -19.33 -7.81
C LYS A 93 2.62 -18.82 -6.38
N GLU A 94 3.00 -19.60 -5.37
CA GLU A 94 2.87 -19.22 -3.96
C GLU A 94 3.65 -17.94 -3.61
N VAL A 95 4.88 -17.81 -4.09
CA VAL A 95 5.70 -16.61 -3.86
C VAL A 95 5.14 -15.41 -4.61
N GLN A 96 4.69 -15.59 -5.85
CA GLN A 96 4.03 -14.54 -6.62
C GLN A 96 2.76 -14.04 -5.92
N MET A 97 1.93 -14.95 -5.41
CA MET A 97 0.74 -14.60 -4.63
C MET A 97 1.11 -13.80 -3.37
N SER A 98 2.10 -14.24 -2.60
CA SER A 98 2.55 -13.53 -1.41
C SER A 98 3.01 -12.11 -1.74
N ALA A 99 3.83 -11.94 -2.78
CA ALA A 99 4.34 -10.63 -3.18
C ALA A 99 3.22 -9.66 -3.58
N ILE A 100 2.20 -10.14 -4.32
CA ILE A 100 1.03 -9.33 -4.68
C ILE A 100 0.24 -8.92 -3.43
N LEU A 101 0.06 -9.83 -2.48
CA LEU A 101 -0.65 -9.54 -1.23
C LEU A 101 0.11 -8.51 -0.37
N ASP A 102 1.43 -8.61 -0.29
CA ASP A 102 2.27 -7.67 0.44
C ASP A 102 2.28 -6.27 -0.21
N LEU A 103 2.27 -6.23 -1.54
CA LEU A 103 2.12 -4.99 -2.31
C LEU A 103 0.74 -4.36 -2.13
N ALA A 104 -0.33 -5.17 -2.16
CA ALA A 104 -1.70 -4.70 -2.01
C ALA A 104 -2.02 -4.24 -0.59
N ALA A 105 -1.33 -4.78 0.42
CA ALA A 105 -1.52 -4.41 1.80
C ALA A 105 -1.39 -2.89 1.99
N PRO A 106 -2.21 -2.25 2.84
CA PRO A 106 -3.20 -2.87 3.73
C PRO A 106 -4.57 -3.11 3.09
N PHE A 107 -4.76 -2.82 1.79
CA PHE A 107 -6.00 -3.12 1.09
C PHE A 107 -6.16 -4.63 0.90
N THR A 108 -7.42 -5.04 0.73
CA THR A 108 -7.75 -6.40 0.28
C THR A 108 -7.79 -6.45 -1.25
N ILE A 109 -7.54 -7.62 -1.82
CA ILE A 109 -7.57 -7.87 -3.26
C ILE A 109 -8.42 -9.10 -3.54
N ASP A 110 -9.26 -9.03 -4.57
CA ASP A 110 -10.10 -10.15 -4.98
C ASP A 110 -9.27 -11.22 -5.71
N GLN A 111 -9.63 -12.49 -5.50
CA GLN A 111 -8.89 -13.63 -6.08
C GLN A 111 -8.78 -13.55 -7.61
N GLN A 112 -9.84 -13.06 -8.28
CA GLN A 112 -9.84 -12.88 -9.73
C GLN A 112 -8.79 -11.85 -10.19
N THR A 113 -8.67 -10.73 -9.49
CA THR A 113 -7.67 -9.69 -9.78
C THR A 113 -6.25 -10.23 -9.55
N LEU A 114 -6.08 -11.00 -8.48
CA LEU A 114 -4.80 -11.61 -8.13
C LEU A 114 -4.36 -12.64 -9.19
N ASP A 115 -5.25 -13.52 -9.64
CA ASP A 115 -4.95 -14.47 -10.73
C ASP A 115 -4.65 -13.74 -12.06
N GLN A 116 -5.32 -12.61 -12.34
CA GLN A 116 -5.02 -11.78 -13.50
C GLN A 116 -3.64 -11.14 -13.41
N LEU A 117 -3.24 -10.62 -12.25
CA LEU A 117 -1.93 -10.01 -12.04
C LEU A 117 -0.81 -11.03 -12.29
N ILE A 118 -0.96 -12.24 -11.76
CA ILE A 118 0.00 -13.34 -11.97
C ILE A 118 0.15 -13.69 -13.46
N ALA A 119 -0.94 -13.70 -14.22
CA ALA A 119 -0.92 -14.02 -15.64
C ALA A 119 -0.42 -12.87 -16.54
N SER A 120 -0.34 -11.64 -16.03
CA SER A 120 -0.15 -10.42 -16.83
C SER A 120 1.25 -9.79 -16.75
N VAL A 121 2.12 -10.33 -15.91
CA VAL A 121 3.49 -9.86 -15.65
C VAL A 121 4.47 -10.92 -16.14
#